data_AF-F4LJN6-F1
#
_entry.id   AF-F4LJN6-F1
#
_cell.length_a   1.000
_cell.length_b   1.000
_cell.length_c   1.000
_cell.angle_alpha   90.00
_cell.angle_beta   90.00
_cell.angle_gamma   90.00
#
_symmetry.space_group_name_H-M   'P 1'
#
loop_
_entity.id
_entity.type
_entity.pdbx_description
1 polymer ?
#
loop_
_entity_poly.entity_id
_entity_poly.type
_entity_poly.pdbx_seq_one_letter_code
_entity_poly.pdbx_strand_id
1 'polypeptide(L)'
;MNKVKRCLISSLFILISFAGHTQSIIEDFYSGNDIKINEAIAIYEKAKNAINFEDLTEDSILEYLYASTILSTLYSSGLMPKYEELVNSLDDEIKKLINHFPQSLSSYDICMEYANFLYSQFSWKTNTGDIIMKLPILYRKASSLNKNNTDPLAKLSIWYISASNYTTSNWNGFIKLQEANISKLNDVDKFNGYLWYSIFYAKNYNSEKSIFYLDQAKSIFPNSILTMIIEENYKKGIMGW
;
A
#
# COMPACT_ATOMS: atom_id res chain seq x y z
N MET A 1 -21.30 -6.99 14.24
CA MET A 1 -20.97 -7.99 13.21
C MET A 1 -20.73 -7.45 11.79
N ASN A 2 -21.34 -6.33 11.35
CA ASN A 2 -21.15 -5.81 9.97
C ASN A 2 -19.94 -4.87 9.73
N LYS A 3 -19.31 -4.31 10.78
CA LYS A 3 -18.09 -3.47 10.63
C LYS A 3 -16.82 -4.29 10.40
N VAL A 4 -16.70 -5.44 11.07
CA VAL A 4 -15.53 -6.34 10.99
C VAL A 4 -15.35 -6.93 9.59
N LYS A 5 -16.45 -7.23 8.89
CA LYS A 5 -16.41 -7.72 7.49
C LYS A 5 -15.97 -6.65 6.48
N ARG A 6 -16.22 -5.36 6.71
CA ARG A 6 -15.72 -4.29 5.84
C ARG A 6 -14.22 -4.01 6.06
N CYS A 7 -13.74 -4.11 7.29
CA CYS A 7 -12.33 -3.89 7.64
C CYS A 7 -11.41 -5.00 7.12
N LEU A 8 -11.85 -6.27 7.12
CA LEU A 8 -11.04 -7.41 6.62
C LEU A 8 -10.80 -7.37 5.10
N ILE A 9 -11.66 -6.68 4.35
CA ILE A 9 -11.68 -6.71 2.89
C ILE A 9 -10.77 -5.63 2.27
N SER A 10 -10.55 -4.52 2.98
CA SER A 10 -9.59 -3.48 2.59
C SER A 10 -8.20 -3.66 3.22
N SER A 11 -8.02 -4.59 4.17
CA SER A 11 -6.75 -4.85 4.91
C SER A 11 -5.74 -5.73 4.24
N LEU A 12 -6.15 -6.46 3.21
CA LEU A 12 -5.33 -7.51 2.64
C LEU A 12 -4.42 -7.06 1.50
N PHE A 13 -4.55 -5.82 1.01
CA PHE A 13 -3.72 -5.31 -0.09
C PHE A 13 -3.06 -4.04 0.37
N ILE A 14 -1.75 -4.09 0.56
CA ILE A 14 -0.96 -2.92 0.88
C ILE A 14 0.12 -2.78 -0.18
N LEU A 15 -0.03 -1.74 -0.99
CA LEU A 15 1.06 -1.28 -1.84
C LEU A 15 2.19 -0.83 -0.93
N ILE A 16 3.31 -1.55 -0.94
CA ILE A 16 4.49 -1.07 -0.27
C ILE A 16 5.70 -1.29 -1.15
N SER A 17 6.36 -0.18 -1.46
CA SER A 17 7.73 -0.20 -1.93
C SER A 17 8.62 -0.15 -0.71
N PHE A 18 9.63 -1.00 -0.66
CA PHE A 18 10.77 -0.83 0.24
C PHE A 18 12.04 -1.01 -0.57
N ALA A 19 13.11 -0.34 -0.16
CA ALA A 19 14.47 -0.72 -0.50
C ALA A 19 15.16 -1.24 0.76
N GLY A 20 15.83 -2.41 0.68
CA GLY A 20 16.72 -2.92 1.72
C GLY A 20 16.15 -4.03 2.61
N HIS A 21 16.78 -4.28 3.77
CA HIS A 21 16.49 -5.41 4.68
C HIS A 21 15.02 -5.48 5.15
N THR A 22 14.33 -4.35 5.16
CA THR A 22 12.91 -4.20 5.50
C THR A 22 11.95 -4.77 4.45
N GLN A 23 12.38 -4.85 3.19
CA GLN A 23 11.61 -5.47 2.10
C GLN A 23 11.34 -6.96 2.39
N SER A 24 12.30 -7.64 3.03
CA SER A 24 12.20 -9.08 3.32
C SER A 24 11.03 -9.44 4.24
N ILE A 25 10.71 -8.63 5.25
CA ILE A 25 9.59 -8.87 6.18
C ILE A 25 8.24 -8.87 5.43
N ILE A 26 8.14 -8.04 4.40
CA ILE A 26 6.91 -7.83 3.64
C ILE A 26 6.81 -8.85 2.52
N GLU A 27 7.93 -9.21 1.89
CA GLU A 27 8.00 -10.36 1.00
C GLU A 27 7.66 -11.67 1.72
N ASP A 28 8.11 -11.85 2.97
CA ASP A 28 7.74 -12.98 3.81
C ASP A 28 6.22 -13.02 4.04
N PHE A 29 5.60 -11.87 4.32
CA PHE A 29 4.14 -11.77 4.42
C PHE A 29 3.43 -12.20 3.13
N TYR A 30 3.86 -11.69 1.97
CA TYR A 30 3.23 -12.03 0.69
C TYR A 30 3.49 -13.47 0.24
N SER A 31 4.63 -14.03 0.63
CA SER A 31 5.04 -15.41 0.35
C SER A 31 4.35 -16.44 1.26
N GLY A 32 3.71 -16.00 2.35
CA GLY A 32 3.12 -16.89 3.35
C GLY A 32 4.15 -17.52 4.29
N ASN A 33 5.33 -16.90 4.43
CA ASN A 33 6.37 -17.32 5.36
C ASN A 33 6.08 -16.82 6.79
N ASP A 34 6.83 -17.34 7.76
CA ASP A 34 6.76 -16.88 9.14
C ASP A 34 7.27 -15.44 9.30
N ILE A 35 6.41 -14.56 9.79
CA ILE A 35 6.71 -13.12 9.89
C ILE A 35 7.36 -12.81 11.25
N LYS A 36 8.54 -12.21 11.21
CA LYS A 36 9.30 -11.83 12.40
C LYS A 36 8.83 -10.50 12.98
N ILE A 37 7.70 -10.52 13.68
CA ILE A 37 7.10 -9.31 14.30
C ILE A 37 8.08 -8.55 15.20
N ASN A 38 8.91 -9.26 15.97
CA ASN A 38 9.89 -8.63 16.86
C ASN A 38 10.97 -7.85 16.09
N GLU A 39 11.31 -8.31 14.88
CA GLU A 39 12.27 -7.62 14.01
C GLU A 39 11.66 -6.32 13.47
N ALA A 40 10.39 -6.34 13.03
CA ALA A 40 9.67 -5.15 12.61
C ALA A 40 9.60 -4.08 13.71
N ILE A 41 9.35 -4.50 14.96
CA ILE A 41 9.33 -3.60 16.13
C ILE A 41 10.72 -3.04 16.40
N ALA A 42 11.77 -3.87 16.38
CA ALA A 42 13.13 -3.40 16.60
C ALA A 42 13.58 -2.37 15.55
N ILE A 43 13.18 -2.56 14.29
CA ILE A 43 13.43 -1.60 13.20
C ILE A 43 12.71 -0.28 13.48
N TYR A 44 11.44 -0.33 13.89
CA TYR A 44 10.68 0.87 14.27
C TYR A 44 11.31 1.62 15.43
N GLU A 45 11.66 0.94 16.52
CA GLU A 45 12.29 1.57 17.67
C GLU A 45 13.62 2.22 17.30
N LYS A 46 14.42 1.56 16.46
CA LYS A 46 15.68 2.13 15.95
C LYS A 46 15.41 3.42 15.16
N ALA A 47 14.48 3.40 14.21
CA ALA A 47 14.14 4.57 13.39
C ALA A 47 13.56 5.71 14.24
N LYS A 48 12.69 5.39 15.21
CA LYS A 48 12.11 6.36 16.14
C LYS A 48 13.19 7.07 16.96
N ASN A 49 14.15 6.32 17.50
CA ASN A 49 15.23 6.86 18.30
C ASN A 49 16.23 7.70 17.48
N ALA A 50 16.27 7.52 16.16
CA ALA A 50 17.09 8.33 15.27
C ALA A 50 16.44 9.68 14.89
N ILE A 51 15.14 9.88 15.17
CA ILE A 51 14.48 11.16 14.93
C ILE A 51 14.95 12.20 15.95
N ASN A 52 15.76 13.14 15.46
CA ASN A 52 16.09 14.38 16.16
C ASN A 52 15.47 15.57 15.43
N PHE A 53 14.57 16.31 16.08
CA PHE A 53 13.92 17.47 15.48
C PHE A 53 14.87 18.66 15.25
N GLU A 54 15.98 18.73 15.98
CA GLU A 54 16.98 19.80 15.81
C GLU A 54 17.92 19.56 14.61
N ASP A 55 18.08 18.30 14.21
CA ASP A 55 18.97 17.87 13.11
C ASP A 55 18.26 16.81 12.24
N LEU A 56 17.10 17.21 11.71
CA LEU A 56 16.25 16.30 10.96
C LEU A 56 16.72 16.22 9.50
N THR A 57 17.15 15.02 9.08
CA THR A 57 17.54 14.74 7.69
C THR A 57 16.43 14.01 6.93
N GLU A 58 16.50 14.07 5.60
CA GLU A 58 15.60 13.32 4.72
C GLU A 58 15.67 11.80 4.98
N ASP A 59 16.88 11.25 5.11
CA ASP A 59 17.09 9.82 5.38
C ASP A 59 16.40 9.38 6.68
N SER A 60 16.52 10.17 7.76
CA SER A 60 15.86 9.86 9.03
C SER A 60 14.33 9.88 8.92
N ILE A 61 13.77 10.81 8.14
CA ILE A 61 12.32 10.86 7.87
C ILE A 61 11.88 9.63 7.09
N LEU A 62 12.64 9.27 6.04
CA LEU A 62 12.36 8.11 5.21
C LEU A 62 12.40 6.83 6.04
N GLU A 63 13.46 6.58 6.81
CA GLU A 63 13.58 5.42 7.70
C GLU A 63 12.39 5.30 8.67
N TYR A 64 11.94 6.43 9.22
CA TYR A 64 10.81 6.44 10.13
C TYR A 64 9.47 6.14 9.43
N LEU A 65 9.24 6.73 8.25
CA LEU A 65 8.06 6.43 7.43
C LEU A 65 8.04 4.96 7.00
N TYR A 66 9.19 4.41 6.60
CA TYR A 66 9.34 3.01 6.23
C TYR A 66 8.94 2.10 7.38
N ALA A 67 9.57 2.25 8.55
CA ALA A 67 9.30 1.39 9.69
C ALA A 67 7.85 1.49 10.17
N SER A 68 7.28 2.71 10.16
CA SER A 68 5.88 2.94 10.52
C SER A 68 4.91 2.29 9.53
N THR A 69 5.24 2.27 8.24
CA THR A 69 4.44 1.60 7.21
C THR A 69 4.42 0.09 7.42
N ILE A 70 5.54 -0.53 7.80
CA ILE A 70 5.60 -1.97 8.13
C ILE A 70 4.67 -2.27 9.31
N LEU A 71 4.77 -1.52 10.41
CA LEU A 71 3.92 -1.76 11.58
C LEU A 71 2.43 -1.61 11.25
N SER A 72 2.06 -0.54 10.55
CA SER A 72 0.68 -0.30 10.11
C SER A 72 0.18 -1.44 9.20
N THR A 73 1.04 -2.00 8.35
CA THR A 73 0.73 -3.14 7.47
C THR A 73 0.55 -4.44 8.24
N LEU A 74 1.46 -4.75 9.16
CA LEU A 74 1.33 -5.97 9.96
C LEU A 74 0.07 -5.91 10.84
N TYR A 75 -0.25 -4.71 11.33
CA TYR A 75 -1.46 -4.47 12.11
C TYR A 75 -2.74 -4.62 11.29
N SER A 76 -2.81 -4.02 10.09
CA SER A 76 -3.96 -4.19 9.20
C SER A 76 -4.24 -5.64 8.89
N SER A 77 -3.19 -6.44 8.72
CA SER A 77 -3.28 -7.88 8.43
C SER A 77 -3.65 -8.73 9.65
N GLY A 78 -3.86 -8.10 10.82
CA GLY A 78 -4.25 -8.78 12.05
C GLY A 78 -3.12 -9.55 12.76
N LEU A 79 -1.87 -9.32 12.37
CA LEU A 79 -0.71 -10.07 12.90
C LEU A 79 -0.21 -9.51 14.24
N MET A 80 -0.50 -8.25 14.53
CA MET A 80 -0.02 -7.57 15.75
C MET A 80 -1.13 -6.85 16.53
N PRO A 81 -2.26 -7.53 16.86
CA PRO A 81 -3.43 -6.90 17.47
C PRO A 81 -3.14 -6.27 18.84
N LYS A 82 -2.16 -6.80 19.59
CA LYS A 82 -1.75 -6.27 20.90
C LYS A 82 -1.02 -4.91 20.84
N TYR A 83 -0.71 -4.41 19.65
CA TYR A 83 0.03 -3.16 19.43
C TYR A 83 -0.87 -2.03 18.91
N GLU A 84 -2.19 -2.12 19.14
CA GLU A 84 -3.16 -1.11 18.70
C GLU A 84 -2.80 0.32 19.17
N GLU A 85 -2.40 0.50 20.43
CA GLU A 85 -2.01 1.81 20.96
C GLU A 85 -0.82 2.41 20.20
N LEU A 86 0.21 1.59 19.94
CA LEU A 86 1.38 2.01 19.18
C LEU A 86 1.00 2.40 17.75
N VAL A 87 0.23 1.57 17.05
CA VAL A 87 -0.14 1.81 15.65
C VAL A 87 -1.06 3.03 15.51
N ASN A 88 -1.93 3.26 16.50
CA ASN A 88 -2.76 4.46 16.56
C ASN A 88 -1.92 5.74 16.77
N SER A 89 -0.80 5.67 17.51
CA SER A 89 0.05 6.86 17.75
C SER A 89 0.84 7.30 16.52
N LEU A 90 1.13 6.37 15.58
CA LEU A 90 1.92 6.64 14.37
C LEU A 90 1.37 7.79 13.53
N ASP A 91 0.04 7.90 13.40
CA ASP A 91 -0.59 8.93 12.57
C ASP A 91 -0.28 10.34 13.09
N ASP A 92 -0.42 10.55 14.40
CA ASP A 92 -0.15 11.85 15.02
C ASP A 92 1.35 12.16 15.05
N GLU A 93 2.19 11.15 15.28
CA GLU A 93 3.65 11.29 15.26
C GLU A 93 4.16 11.68 13.87
N ILE A 94 3.72 10.98 12.81
CA ILE A 94 4.12 11.29 11.42
C ILE A 94 3.55 12.64 10.98
N LYS A 95 2.30 12.98 11.33
CA LYS A 95 1.76 14.31 11.04
C LYS A 95 2.59 15.42 11.67
N LYS A 96 3.01 15.26 12.93
CA LYS A 96 3.90 16.21 13.61
C LYS A 96 5.23 16.32 12.86
N LEU A 97 5.83 15.20 12.48
CA LEU A 97 7.08 15.15 11.72
C LEU A 97 7.00 15.90 10.39
N ILE A 98 6.01 15.57 9.55
CA ILE A 98 5.81 16.19 8.23
C ILE A 98 5.50 17.68 8.36
N ASN A 99 4.70 18.08 9.35
CA ASN A 99 4.38 19.49 9.60
C ASN A 99 5.58 20.29 10.12
N HIS A 100 6.45 19.65 10.91
CA HIS A 100 7.67 20.29 11.40
C HIS A 100 8.69 20.53 10.27
N PHE A 101 8.63 19.73 9.21
CA PHE A 101 9.49 19.86 8.04
C PHE A 101 8.68 20.08 6.76
N PRO A 102 8.04 21.24 6.53
CA PRO A 102 7.15 21.44 5.37
C PRO A 102 7.85 21.28 4.02
N GLN A 103 9.17 21.50 3.98
CA GLN A 103 10.00 21.25 2.80
C GLN A 103 10.15 19.76 2.48
N SER A 104 9.83 18.84 3.42
CA SER A 104 9.85 17.38 3.22
C SER A 104 9.04 16.97 2.00
N LEU A 105 7.90 17.60 1.79
CA LEU A 105 7.02 17.29 0.68
C LEU A 105 7.56 17.80 -0.66
N SER A 106 8.71 18.47 -0.70
CA SER A 106 9.43 18.79 -1.93
C SER A 106 10.34 17.65 -2.39
N SER A 107 10.54 16.62 -1.56
CA SER A 107 11.20 15.37 -1.95
C SER A 107 10.23 14.41 -2.63
N TYR A 108 10.70 13.78 -3.70
CA TYR A 108 10.01 12.68 -4.37
C TYR A 108 9.83 11.49 -3.41
N ASP A 109 10.91 11.06 -2.76
CA ASP A 109 10.94 9.86 -1.92
C ASP A 109 10.04 10.03 -0.70
N ILE A 110 10.08 11.19 -0.03
CA ILE A 110 9.20 11.44 1.12
C ILE A 110 7.73 11.46 0.69
N CYS A 111 7.40 12.05 -0.47
CA CYS A 111 6.02 12.00 -0.96
C CYS A 111 5.53 10.57 -1.20
N MET A 112 6.39 9.72 -1.78
CA MET A 112 6.06 8.32 -2.06
C MET A 112 5.90 7.52 -0.78
N GLU A 113 6.82 7.65 0.18
CA GLU A 113 6.76 6.89 1.42
C GLU A 113 5.64 7.34 2.34
N TYR A 114 5.36 8.65 2.38
CA TYR A 114 4.20 9.12 3.11
C TYR A 114 2.90 8.63 2.48
N ALA A 115 2.83 8.53 1.15
CA ALA A 115 1.69 7.93 0.48
C ALA A 115 1.54 6.43 0.81
N ASN A 116 2.63 5.66 0.81
CA ASN A 116 2.62 4.25 1.22
C ASN A 116 2.11 4.10 2.66
N PHE A 117 2.60 4.94 3.59
CA PHE A 117 2.14 4.96 4.97
C PHE A 117 0.63 5.23 5.06
N LEU A 118 0.13 6.29 4.43
CA LEU A 118 -1.30 6.62 4.45
C LEU A 118 -2.16 5.51 3.83
N TYR A 119 -1.67 4.84 2.78
CA TYR A 119 -2.36 3.72 2.16
C TYR A 119 -2.50 2.54 3.13
N SER A 120 -1.44 2.19 3.88
CA SER A 120 -1.45 1.09 4.85
C SER A 120 -2.51 1.25 5.95
N GLN A 121 -2.90 2.50 6.26
CA GLN A 121 -3.89 2.79 7.30
C GLN A 121 -5.34 2.55 6.85
N PHE A 122 -5.59 2.43 5.55
CA PHE A 122 -6.94 2.51 4.97
C PHE A 122 -7.90 1.43 5.48
N SER A 123 -7.33 0.32 5.95
CA SER A 123 -8.07 -0.89 6.30
C SER A 123 -8.52 -0.99 7.74
N TRP A 124 -7.76 -0.39 8.66
CA TRP A 124 -8.04 -0.45 10.09
C TRP A 124 -8.54 0.88 10.64
N LYS A 125 -8.26 2.01 9.97
CA LYS A 125 -8.70 3.33 10.43
C LYS A 125 -10.20 3.53 10.23
N THR A 126 -10.88 4.01 11.26
CA THR A 126 -12.33 4.20 11.26
C THR A 126 -12.79 5.38 10.38
N ASN A 127 -11.96 6.41 10.23
CA ASN A 127 -12.19 7.55 9.36
C ASN A 127 -11.03 7.71 8.36
N THR A 128 -11.32 7.45 7.09
CA THR A 128 -10.34 7.49 5.99
C THR A 128 -10.53 8.68 5.05
N GLY A 129 -11.45 9.61 5.35
CA GLY A 129 -11.74 10.76 4.48
C GLY A 129 -10.50 11.58 4.12
N ASP A 130 -9.66 11.88 5.12
CA ASP A 130 -8.40 12.61 4.92
C ASP A 130 -7.41 11.84 4.03
N ILE A 131 -7.33 10.51 4.20
CA ILE A 131 -6.44 9.64 3.41
C ILE A 131 -6.89 9.66 1.94
N ILE A 132 -8.20 9.53 1.70
CA ILE A 132 -8.79 9.51 0.36
C ILE A 132 -8.44 10.80 -0.40
N MET A 133 -8.46 11.93 0.29
CA MET A 133 -8.16 13.24 -0.31
C MET A 133 -6.66 13.47 -0.50
N LYS A 134 -5.81 13.02 0.44
CA LYS A 134 -4.37 13.26 0.42
C LYS A 134 -3.60 12.37 -0.55
N LEU A 135 -3.95 11.09 -0.68
CA LEU A 135 -3.22 10.14 -1.53
C LEU A 135 -3.07 10.61 -2.99
N PRO A 136 -4.15 11.05 -3.68
CA PRO A 136 -4.01 11.57 -5.04
C PRO A 136 -3.12 12.81 -5.15
N ILE A 137 -3.10 13.65 -4.11
CA ILE A 137 -2.27 14.86 -4.08
C ILE A 137 -0.80 14.47 -3.98
N LEU A 138 -0.45 13.55 -3.08
CA LEU A 138 0.93 13.08 -2.89
C LEU A 138 1.49 12.40 -4.15
N TYR A 139 0.74 11.46 -4.75
CA TYR A 139 1.20 10.78 -5.97
C TYR A 139 1.37 11.73 -7.16
N ARG A 140 0.46 12.70 -7.34
CA ARG A 140 0.62 13.73 -8.38
C ARG A 140 1.81 14.63 -8.11
N LYS A 141 2.06 14.99 -6.84
CA LYS A 141 3.22 15.77 -6.46
C LYS A 141 4.52 15.01 -6.75
N ALA A 142 4.63 13.76 -6.31
CA ALA A 142 5.77 12.89 -6.61
C ALA A 142 6.00 12.77 -8.13
N SER A 143 4.95 12.55 -8.92
CA SER A 143 5.04 12.52 -10.38
C SER A 143 5.55 13.84 -10.98
N SER A 144 5.19 14.99 -10.39
CA SER A 144 5.69 16.30 -10.84
C SER A 144 7.16 16.54 -10.50
N LEU A 145 7.63 15.98 -9.37
CA LEU A 145 9.01 16.07 -8.89
C LEU A 145 9.96 15.16 -9.68
N ASN A 146 9.48 13.98 -10.11
CA ASN A 146 10.24 13.06 -10.96
C ASN A 146 9.41 12.58 -12.16
N LYS A 147 9.45 13.36 -13.25
CA LYS A 147 8.62 13.11 -14.45
C LYS A 147 8.95 11.84 -15.20
N ASN A 148 10.16 11.30 -15.05
CA ASN A 148 10.61 10.10 -15.73
C ASN A 148 10.19 8.83 -14.99
N ASN A 149 9.89 8.93 -13.69
CA ASN A 149 9.42 7.81 -12.89
C ASN A 149 7.89 7.65 -13.03
N THR A 150 7.46 6.48 -13.50
CA THR A 150 6.04 6.16 -13.73
C THR A 150 5.34 5.60 -12.49
N ASP A 151 6.08 5.23 -11.45
CA ASP A 151 5.57 4.56 -10.26
C ASP A 151 4.46 5.34 -9.55
N PRO A 152 4.55 6.67 -9.35
CA PRO A 152 3.51 7.41 -8.65
C PRO A 152 2.16 7.34 -9.37
N LEU A 153 2.17 7.39 -10.71
CA LEU A 153 0.94 7.35 -11.51
C LEU A 153 0.37 5.93 -11.58
N ALA A 154 1.24 4.91 -11.62
CA ALA A 154 0.83 3.52 -11.52
C ALA A 154 0.19 3.23 -10.15
N LYS A 155 0.80 3.67 -9.05
CA LYS A 155 0.21 3.54 -7.70
C LYS A 155 -1.10 4.32 -7.56
N LEU A 156 -1.19 5.49 -8.20
CA LEU A 156 -2.43 6.26 -8.24
C LEU A 156 -3.55 5.55 -9.00
N SER A 157 -3.25 4.85 -10.10
CA SER A 157 -4.28 4.07 -10.81
C SER A 157 -4.78 2.91 -9.95
N ILE A 158 -3.87 2.21 -9.27
CA ILE A 158 -4.21 1.15 -8.32
C ILE A 158 -5.08 1.70 -7.19
N TRP A 159 -4.73 2.86 -6.63
CA TRP A 159 -5.56 3.54 -5.65
C TRP A 159 -6.98 3.78 -6.17
N TYR A 160 -7.15 4.32 -7.39
CA TYR A 160 -8.48 4.53 -7.95
C TYR A 160 -9.28 3.25 -8.15
N ILE A 161 -8.63 2.15 -8.51
CA ILE A 161 -9.30 0.84 -8.54
C ILE A 161 -9.79 0.48 -7.13
N SER A 162 -8.90 0.56 -6.13
CA SER A 162 -9.17 0.13 -4.75
C SER A 162 -10.24 0.98 -4.04
N ALA A 163 -10.25 2.29 -4.26
CA ALA A 163 -11.21 3.21 -3.65
C ALA A 163 -12.61 3.12 -4.28
N SER A 164 -12.73 2.49 -5.45
CA SER A 164 -13.97 2.43 -6.20
C SER A 164 -14.78 1.16 -5.87
N ASN A 165 -15.85 1.34 -5.09
CA ASN A 165 -16.85 0.27 -4.85
C ASN A 165 -17.63 -0.08 -6.14
N TYR A 166 -17.56 0.78 -7.16
CA TYR A 166 -18.21 0.64 -8.46
C TYR A 166 -17.22 1.04 -9.56
N THR A 167 -17.44 0.59 -10.79
CA THR A 167 -16.74 1.09 -11.97
C THR A 167 -17.05 2.58 -12.17
N THR A 168 -16.32 3.48 -11.48
CA THR A 168 -16.42 4.91 -11.78
C THR A 168 -15.77 5.13 -13.13
N SER A 169 -16.59 5.13 -14.19
CA SER A 169 -16.20 5.30 -15.59
C SER A 169 -15.20 6.43 -15.81
N ASN A 170 -15.29 7.49 -14.99
CA ASN A 170 -14.43 8.67 -15.01
C ASN A 170 -12.92 8.36 -14.88
N TRP A 171 -12.54 7.28 -14.19
CA TRP A 171 -11.14 6.91 -14.00
C TRP A 171 -10.68 5.76 -14.88
N ASN A 172 -11.59 5.07 -15.59
CA ASN A 172 -11.25 3.91 -16.40
C ASN A 172 -10.21 4.23 -17.48
N GLY A 173 -10.31 5.40 -18.11
CA GLY A 173 -9.33 5.85 -19.10
C GLY A 173 -7.93 6.02 -18.50
N PHE A 174 -7.85 6.68 -17.34
CA PHE A 174 -6.60 6.84 -16.61
C PHE A 174 -6.03 5.49 -16.13
N ILE A 175 -6.87 4.60 -15.58
CA ILE A 175 -6.47 3.28 -15.11
C ILE A 175 -5.87 2.46 -16.26
N LYS A 176 -6.54 2.39 -17.41
CA LYS A 176 -6.04 1.67 -18.58
C LYS A 176 -4.75 2.29 -19.13
N LEU A 177 -4.61 3.63 -19.09
CA LEU A 177 -3.40 4.31 -19.54
C LEU A 177 -2.16 3.92 -18.71
N GLN A 178 -2.33 3.69 -17.40
CA GLN A 178 -1.23 3.33 -16.50
C GLN A 178 -0.93 1.82 -16.44
N GLU A 179 -1.73 0.98 -17.08
CA GLU A 179 -1.62 -0.49 -17.03
C GLU A 179 -0.22 -1.00 -17.40
N ALA A 180 0.39 -0.42 -18.44
CA ALA A 180 1.72 -0.81 -18.92
C ALA A 180 2.85 -0.44 -17.93
N ASN A 181 2.58 0.43 -16.96
CA ASN A 181 3.58 0.83 -15.96
C ASN A 181 3.60 -0.11 -14.75
N ILE A 182 2.61 -1.01 -14.59
CA ILE A 182 2.56 -1.95 -13.47
C ILE A 182 3.74 -2.92 -13.49
N SER A 183 4.16 -3.39 -14.67
CA SER A 183 5.30 -4.31 -14.80
C SER A 183 6.65 -3.68 -14.45
N LYS A 184 6.73 -2.35 -14.32
CA LYS A 184 7.96 -1.62 -13.96
C LYS A 184 8.13 -1.45 -12.46
N LEU A 185 7.07 -1.68 -11.68
CA LEU A 185 7.10 -1.61 -10.23
C LEU A 185 7.99 -2.72 -9.65
N ASN A 186 8.44 -2.54 -8.40
CA ASN A 186 9.04 -3.62 -7.63
C ASN A 186 8.05 -4.79 -7.45
N ASP A 187 8.53 -5.95 -7.02
CA ASP A 187 7.72 -7.17 -7.01
C ASP A 187 6.50 -7.10 -6.08
N VAL A 188 6.60 -6.45 -4.92
CA VAL A 188 5.48 -6.24 -3.99
C VAL A 188 4.39 -5.36 -4.61
N ASP A 189 4.78 -4.21 -5.17
CA ASP A 189 3.86 -3.27 -5.79
C ASP A 189 3.28 -3.81 -7.10
N LYS A 190 4.08 -4.53 -7.87
CA LYS A 190 3.68 -5.22 -9.10
C LYS A 190 2.65 -6.30 -8.81
N PHE A 191 2.89 -7.12 -7.78
CA PHE A 191 1.95 -8.13 -7.30
C PHE A 191 0.61 -7.52 -6.92
N ASN A 192 0.62 -6.49 -6.06
CA ASN A 192 -0.60 -5.77 -5.67
C ASN A 192 -1.29 -5.12 -6.87
N GLY A 193 -0.52 -4.53 -7.77
CA GLY A 193 -1.02 -3.94 -9.01
C GLY A 193 -1.75 -4.99 -9.86
N TYR A 194 -1.16 -6.15 -10.07
CA TYR A 194 -1.80 -7.24 -10.80
C TYR A 194 -3.09 -7.73 -10.14
N LEU A 195 -3.14 -7.84 -8.81
CA LEU A 195 -4.36 -8.23 -8.10
C LEU A 195 -5.49 -7.21 -8.31
N TRP A 196 -5.17 -5.92 -8.19
CA TRP A 196 -6.15 -4.86 -8.44
C TRP A 196 -6.58 -4.78 -9.90
N TYR A 197 -5.66 -4.93 -10.85
CA TYR A 197 -6.03 -4.96 -12.27
C TYR A 197 -6.86 -6.19 -12.64
N SER A 198 -6.63 -7.34 -12.00
CA SER A 198 -7.50 -8.51 -12.11
C SER A 198 -8.92 -8.16 -11.70
N ILE A 199 -9.10 -7.60 -10.49
CA ILE A 199 -10.41 -7.18 -9.97
C ILE A 199 -11.06 -6.11 -10.85
N PHE A 200 -10.28 -5.13 -11.32
CA PHE A 200 -10.74 -4.10 -12.23
C PHE A 200 -11.33 -4.70 -13.51
N TYR A 201 -10.64 -5.65 -14.12
CA TYR A 201 -11.12 -6.29 -15.35
C TYR A 201 -12.29 -7.24 -15.09
N ALA A 202 -12.33 -7.93 -13.95
CA ALA A 202 -13.50 -8.70 -13.51
C ALA A 202 -14.75 -7.80 -13.40
N LYS A 203 -14.64 -6.65 -12.71
CA LYS A 203 -15.73 -5.67 -12.57
C LYS A 203 -16.19 -5.07 -13.90
N ASN A 204 -15.34 -5.08 -14.93
CA ASN A 204 -15.65 -4.62 -16.28
C ASN A 204 -16.05 -5.79 -17.22
N TYR A 205 -16.37 -6.97 -16.67
CA TYR A 205 -16.77 -8.17 -17.42
C TYR A 205 -15.75 -8.62 -18.48
N ASN A 206 -14.46 -8.36 -18.25
CA ASN A 206 -13.36 -8.86 -19.07
C ASN A 206 -12.63 -10.00 -18.34
N SER A 207 -13.18 -11.21 -18.48
CA SER A 207 -12.67 -12.40 -17.79
C SER A 207 -11.26 -12.79 -18.25
N GLU A 208 -10.94 -12.62 -19.54
CA GLU A 208 -9.62 -12.95 -20.08
C GLU A 208 -8.52 -12.12 -19.42
N LYS A 209 -8.66 -10.79 -19.40
CA LYS A 209 -7.70 -9.92 -18.73
C LYS A 209 -7.70 -10.11 -17.22
N SER A 210 -8.87 -10.37 -16.63
CA SER A 210 -8.97 -10.66 -15.20
C SER A 210 -8.11 -11.85 -14.79
N ILE A 211 -8.25 -12.97 -15.50
CA ILE A 211 -7.49 -14.20 -15.25
C ILE A 211 -6.01 -13.98 -15.56
N PHE A 212 -5.69 -13.33 -16.68
CA PHE A 212 -4.32 -12.99 -17.04
C PHE A 212 -3.59 -12.28 -15.90
N TYR A 213 -4.19 -11.24 -15.32
CA TYR A 213 -3.56 -10.50 -14.21
C TYR A 213 -3.49 -11.31 -12.92
N LEU A 214 -4.46 -12.17 -12.65
CA LEU A 214 -4.38 -13.07 -11.50
C LEU A 214 -3.21 -14.06 -11.64
N ASP A 215 -2.97 -14.59 -12.84
CA ASP A 215 -1.85 -15.47 -13.13
C ASP A 215 -0.50 -14.74 -13.05
N GLN A 216 -0.43 -13.49 -13.49
CA GLN A 216 0.74 -12.64 -13.31
C GLN A 216 1.03 -12.34 -11.82
N ALA A 217 0.01 -12.19 -10.97
CA ALA A 217 0.22 -12.06 -9.53
C ALA A 217 0.77 -13.38 -8.94
N LYS A 218 0.19 -14.52 -9.32
CA LYS A 218 0.63 -15.85 -8.88
C LYS A 218 2.08 -16.16 -9.28
N SER A 219 2.57 -15.64 -10.41
CA SER A 219 3.96 -15.88 -10.81
C SER A 219 4.98 -15.17 -9.90
N ILE A 220 4.57 -14.09 -9.21
CA ILE A 220 5.44 -13.34 -8.29
C ILE A 220 5.43 -14.01 -6.90
N PHE A 221 4.25 -14.23 -6.31
CA PHE A 221 4.10 -14.92 -5.02
C PHE A 221 3.12 -16.10 -5.16
N PRO A 222 3.61 -17.29 -5.56
CA PRO A 222 2.75 -18.45 -5.87
C PRO A 222 1.91 -18.95 -4.70
N ASN A 223 2.42 -18.80 -3.48
CA ASN A 223 1.79 -19.30 -2.25
C ASN A 223 0.97 -18.22 -1.52
N SER A 224 0.78 -17.04 -2.14
CA SER A 224 0.06 -15.97 -1.47
C SER A 224 -1.40 -16.33 -1.22
N ILE A 225 -1.85 -16.17 0.02
CA ILE A 225 -3.27 -16.37 0.39
C ILE A 225 -4.21 -15.44 -0.39
N LEU A 226 -3.69 -14.30 -0.85
CA LEU A 226 -4.45 -13.28 -1.57
C LEU A 226 -4.90 -13.74 -2.95
N THR A 227 -4.01 -14.38 -3.72
CA THR A 227 -4.35 -14.92 -5.04
C THR A 227 -5.37 -16.05 -4.90
N MET A 228 -5.23 -16.89 -3.85
CA MET A 228 -6.17 -17.97 -3.55
C MET A 228 -7.59 -17.44 -3.24
N ILE A 229 -7.69 -16.37 -2.43
CA ILE A 229 -8.98 -15.75 -2.09
C ILE A 229 -9.68 -15.21 -3.36
N ILE A 230 -8.96 -14.47 -4.21
CA ILE A 230 -9.55 -13.93 -5.45
C ILE A 230 -9.99 -15.07 -6.37
N GLU A 231 -9.17 -16.11 -6.53
CA GLU A 231 -9.51 -17.26 -7.36
C GLU A 231 -10.78 -17.97 -6.88
N GLU A 232 -10.90 -18.21 -5.56
CA GLU A 232 -12.11 -18.80 -4.98
C GLU A 232 -13.34 -17.93 -5.15
N ASN A 233 -13.19 -16.60 -5.12
CA ASN A 233 -14.27 -15.67 -5.41
C ASN A 233 -14.72 -15.74 -6.87
N TYR A 234 -13.77 -15.80 -7.81
CA TYR A 234 -14.08 -15.94 -9.23
C TYR A 234 -14.82 -17.24 -9.53
N LYS A 235 -14.42 -18.36 -8.90
CA LYS A 235 -15.14 -19.65 -8.99
C LYS A 235 -16.60 -19.54 -8.51
N LYS A 236 -16.87 -18.67 -7.54
CA LYS A 236 -18.22 -18.40 -7.00
C LYS A 236 -18.98 -17.32 -7.78
N GLY A 237 -18.42 -16.78 -8.86
CA GLY A 237 -19.01 -15.69 -9.63
C GLY A 237 -18.96 -14.32 -8.92
N ILE A 238 -18.14 -14.17 -7.89
CA ILE A 238 -17.97 -12.92 -7.15
C ILE A 238 -16.89 -12.08 -7.84
N MET A 239 -17.28 -10.95 -8.43
CA MET A 239 -16.37 -10.03 -9.12
C MET A 239 -15.69 -9.09 -8.12
N GLY A 240 -14.71 -9.62 -7.41
CA GLY A 240 -13.97 -8.91 -6.37
C GLY A 240 -13.80 -9.75 -5.11
N TRP A 241 -14.05 -9.14 -3.96
CA TRP A 241 -13.92 -9.74 -2.64
C TRP A 241 -15.19 -10.45 -2.18
#